data_AF-A0A3C1PI53-F1
#
_entry.id   AF-A0A3C1PI53-F1
#
_cell.length_a   1.000
_cell.length_b   1.000
_cell.length_c   1.000
_cell.angle_alpha   90.00
_cell.angle_beta   90.00
_cell.angle_gamma   90.00
#
_symmetry.space_group_name_H-M   'P 1'
#
loop_
_entity.id
_entity.type
_entity.pdbx_description
1 polymer ?
#
loop_
_entity_poly.entity_id
_entity_poly.type
_entity_poly.pdbx_seq_one_letter_code
_entity_poly.pdbx_strand_id
1 'polypeptide(L)'
;MKNRILFLITAVVFCTYSCSNSNETAISESAKADSILMANAKSIFGTLPESAFIDTVQMSEAKVKLGKILYFDKRLSKDETQSCNTCHNLATYGVDNLATSKGDNGGFGTRNSPTTFNAALHAFQFWDGRMKDVEEQAGGPILNPVEMAIPNEKFLVDRISKIPMYQELFKAAYPNDAKPIVYKNIQNAIGHFERTLITPTRFDNFLNGDMAALTAEEKKGLETFNKAGCIACHNGP
;
A
#
# COMPACT_ATOMS: atom_id res chain seq x y z
N MET A 1 -69.85 4.07 47.49
CA MET A 1 -69.79 4.47 46.05
C MET A 1 -68.44 5.16 45.84
N LYS A 2 -67.40 4.40 45.47
CA LYS A 2 -66.96 4.02 44.11
C LYS A 2 -66.08 5.10 43.44
N ASN A 3 -64.84 4.68 43.17
CA ASN A 3 -63.95 5.07 42.07
C ASN A 3 -63.30 6.47 42.09
N ARG A 4 -62.13 6.57 42.73
CA ARG A 4 -61.09 7.59 42.43
C ARG A 4 -59.67 7.02 42.56
N ILE A 5 -59.39 5.87 41.96
CA ILE A 5 -58.03 5.33 41.79
C ILE A 5 -57.97 4.64 40.42
N LEU A 6 -57.92 5.41 39.31
CA LEU A 6 -57.66 4.83 37.98
C LEU A 6 -57.12 5.84 36.94
N PHE A 7 -56.48 6.94 37.34
CA PHE A 7 -56.00 7.95 36.38
C PHE A 7 -54.51 8.29 36.48
N LEU A 8 -53.71 7.46 37.18
CA LEU A 8 -52.27 7.68 37.35
C LEU A 8 -51.37 6.56 36.81
N ILE A 9 -51.93 5.48 36.24
CA ILE A 9 -51.14 4.37 35.69
C ILE A 9 -51.00 4.46 34.15
N THR A 10 -51.87 5.19 33.46
CA THR A 10 -51.82 5.33 31.98
C THR A 10 -50.81 6.34 31.46
N ALA A 11 -50.34 7.30 32.28
CA ALA A 11 -49.36 8.31 31.86
C ALA A 11 -47.90 7.79 31.90
N VAL A 12 -47.60 6.79 32.73
CA VAL A 12 -46.24 6.23 32.85
C VAL A 12 -45.91 5.24 31.72
N VAL A 13 -46.91 4.54 31.19
CA VAL A 13 -46.74 3.57 30.07
C VAL A 13 -46.58 4.26 28.71
N PHE A 14 -47.13 5.48 28.53
CA PHE A 14 -46.99 6.23 27.28
C PHE A 14 -45.62 6.90 27.14
N CYS A 15 -44.95 7.22 28.25
CA CYS A 15 -43.63 7.86 28.23
C CYS A 15 -42.50 6.86 27.87
N THR A 16 -42.63 5.58 28.22
CA THR A 16 -41.63 4.56 27.89
C THR A 16 -41.72 4.07 26.44
N TYR A 17 -42.92 4.02 25.86
CA TYR A 17 -43.13 3.67 24.44
C TYR A 17 -42.63 4.75 23.48
N SER A 18 -42.71 6.02 23.88
CA SER A 18 -42.28 7.13 23.01
C SER A 18 -40.75 7.27 22.94
N CYS A 19 -40.02 6.85 24.00
CA CYS A 19 -38.56 6.87 24.02
C CYS A 19 -37.91 5.65 23.32
N SER A 20 -38.60 4.49 23.23
CA SER A 20 -38.07 3.33 22.50
C SER A 20 -38.12 3.54 20.97
N ASN A 21 -39.21 4.13 20.46
CA ASN A 21 -39.40 4.35 19.03
C ASN A 21 -38.41 5.35 18.42
N SER A 22 -38.02 6.40 19.17
CA SER A 22 -37.06 7.41 18.68
C SER A 22 -35.66 6.83 18.49
N ASN A 23 -35.22 5.94 19.37
CA ASN A 23 -33.91 5.30 19.26
C ASN A 23 -33.87 4.29 18.10
N GLU A 24 -34.90 3.48 17.92
CA GLU A 24 -34.97 2.54 16.78
C GLU A 24 -34.99 3.26 15.43
N THR A 25 -35.71 4.39 15.35
CA THR A 25 -35.76 5.22 14.13
C THR A 25 -34.40 5.85 13.82
N ALA A 26 -33.73 6.43 14.82
CA ALA A 26 -32.41 7.04 14.64
C ALA A 26 -31.33 6.01 14.25
N ILE A 27 -31.37 4.81 14.83
CA ILE A 27 -30.47 3.70 14.46
C ILE A 27 -30.73 3.25 13.02
N SER A 28 -32.00 3.14 12.62
CA SER A 28 -32.40 2.76 11.25
C SER A 28 -31.94 3.81 10.22
N GLU A 29 -32.09 5.10 10.52
CA GLU A 29 -31.64 6.19 9.65
C GLU A 29 -30.13 6.25 9.52
N SER A 30 -29.39 6.07 10.62
CA SER A 30 -27.93 6.00 10.61
C SER A 30 -27.42 4.81 9.79
N ALA A 31 -28.01 3.62 9.96
CA ALA A 31 -27.64 2.43 9.20
C ALA A 31 -27.92 2.61 7.69
N LYS A 32 -29.02 3.29 7.34
CA LYS A 32 -29.34 3.62 5.95
C LYS A 32 -28.34 4.62 5.36
N ALA A 33 -27.96 5.65 6.12
CA ALA A 33 -26.95 6.62 5.69
C ALA A 33 -25.59 5.95 5.45
N ASP A 34 -25.15 5.09 6.36
CA ASP A 34 -23.90 4.34 6.24
C ASP A 34 -23.88 3.41 5.02
N SER A 35 -25.01 2.75 4.75
CA SER A 35 -25.17 1.90 3.56
C SER A 35 -25.05 2.70 2.26
N ILE A 36 -25.68 3.88 2.19
CA ILE A 36 -25.57 4.79 1.04
C ILE A 36 -24.13 5.29 0.88
N LEU A 37 -23.48 5.68 1.98
CA LEU A 37 -22.09 6.13 1.98
C LEU A 37 -21.15 5.05 1.46
N MET A 38 -21.31 3.81 1.93
CA MET A 38 -20.52 2.66 1.47
C MET A 38 -20.77 2.35 0.00
N ALA A 39 -22.03 2.38 -0.46
CA ALA A 39 -22.37 2.17 -1.86
C ALA A 39 -21.73 3.23 -2.77
N ASN A 40 -21.75 4.50 -2.35
CA ASN A 40 -21.07 5.59 -3.06
C ASN A 40 -19.55 5.42 -3.03
N ALA A 41 -18.97 5.00 -1.91
CA ALA A 41 -17.53 4.76 -1.82
C ALA A 41 -17.09 3.65 -2.78
N LYS A 42 -17.86 2.55 -2.87
CA LYS A 42 -17.61 1.43 -3.81
C LYS A 42 -17.65 1.82 -5.28
N SER A 43 -18.38 2.87 -5.66
CA SER A 43 -18.40 3.32 -7.06
C SER A 43 -17.19 4.17 -7.43
N ILE A 44 -16.40 4.61 -6.45
CA ILE A 44 -15.24 5.49 -6.61
C ILE A 44 -13.92 4.75 -6.31
N PHE A 45 -13.92 3.92 -5.27
CA PHE A 45 -12.75 3.25 -4.73
C PHE A 45 -12.83 1.74 -4.90
N GLY A 46 -11.67 1.12 -5.11
CA GLY A 46 -11.47 -0.32 -5.03
C GLY A 46 -10.91 -0.72 -3.67
N THR A 47 -10.96 -2.01 -3.35
CA THR A 47 -10.18 -2.59 -2.25
C THR A 47 -8.83 -3.04 -2.77
N LEU A 48 -7.81 -3.00 -1.90
CA LEU A 48 -6.52 -3.59 -2.21
C LEU A 48 -6.66 -5.11 -2.38
N PRO A 49 -6.01 -5.70 -3.41
CA PRO A 49 -5.95 -7.15 -3.58
C PRO A 49 -5.03 -7.78 -2.52
N GLU A 50 -5.05 -9.11 -2.37
CA GLU A 50 -4.11 -9.82 -1.49
C GLU A 50 -2.65 -9.65 -1.95
N SER A 51 -2.43 -9.49 -3.26
CA SER A 51 -1.12 -9.19 -3.84
C SER A 51 -1.26 -8.40 -5.13
N ALA A 52 -0.20 -7.71 -5.57
CA ALA A 52 -0.15 -7.02 -6.86
C ALA A 52 0.35 -7.92 -8.02
N PHE A 53 0.28 -9.25 -7.87
CA PHE A 53 0.54 -10.17 -8.98
C PHE A 53 -0.68 -10.22 -9.91
N ILE A 54 -0.42 -10.29 -11.21
CA ILE A 54 -1.41 -10.28 -12.29
C ILE A 54 -1.12 -11.43 -13.25
N ASP A 55 -2.02 -11.73 -14.17
CA ASP A 55 -1.87 -12.87 -15.09
C ASP A 55 -0.54 -12.89 -15.86
N THR A 56 -0.02 -11.71 -16.22
CA THR A 56 1.23 -11.55 -16.95
C THR A 56 2.49 -11.63 -16.06
N VAL A 57 2.34 -11.55 -14.73
CA VAL A 57 3.43 -11.65 -13.75
C VAL A 57 3.00 -12.61 -12.63
N GLN A 58 3.30 -13.88 -12.82
CA GLN A 58 2.98 -14.95 -11.87
C GLN A 58 3.89 -14.90 -10.64
N MET A 59 3.30 -15.09 -9.46
CA MET A 59 4.05 -15.14 -8.21
C MET A 59 5.07 -16.29 -8.22
N SER A 60 6.28 -16.01 -7.76
CA SER A 60 7.32 -17.00 -7.51
C SER A 60 7.97 -16.73 -6.16
N GLU A 61 7.81 -17.65 -5.21
CA GLU A 61 8.41 -17.53 -3.88
C GLU A 61 9.93 -17.37 -3.94
N ALA A 62 10.60 -18.07 -4.86
CA ALA A 62 12.04 -17.96 -5.06
C ALA A 62 12.46 -16.55 -5.50
N LYS A 63 11.71 -15.93 -6.42
CA LYS A 63 11.94 -14.54 -6.85
C LYS A 63 11.62 -13.54 -5.75
N VAL A 64 10.51 -13.71 -5.03
CA VAL A 64 10.15 -12.86 -3.87
C VAL A 64 11.23 -12.92 -2.80
N LYS A 65 11.73 -14.11 -2.47
CA LYS A 65 12.81 -14.29 -1.49
C LYS A 65 14.09 -13.60 -1.93
N LEU A 66 14.50 -13.79 -3.19
CA LEU A 66 15.67 -13.12 -3.75
C LEU A 66 15.50 -11.59 -3.75
N GLY A 67 14.33 -11.10 -4.19
CA GLY A 67 13.97 -9.69 -4.19
C GLY A 67 14.03 -9.06 -2.82
N LYS A 68 13.49 -9.73 -1.81
CA LYS A 68 13.57 -9.29 -0.42
C LYS A 68 15.02 -9.18 0.04
N ILE A 69 15.86 -10.16 -0.26
CA ILE A 69 17.28 -10.09 0.12
C ILE A 69 17.95 -8.88 -0.56
N LEU A 70 17.73 -8.70 -1.87
CA LEU A 70 18.25 -7.56 -2.63
C LEU A 70 17.75 -6.21 -2.07
N TYR A 71 16.47 -6.07 -1.75
CA TYR A 71 15.88 -4.81 -1.25
C TYR A 71 16.61 -4.25 0.00
N PHE A 72 17.13 -5.13 0.84
CA PHE A 72 17.87 -4.77 2.05
C PHE A 72 19.39 -4.76 1.87
N ASP A 73 19.92 -5.22 0.74
CA ASP A 73 21.36 -5.42 0.54
C ASP A 73 22.06 -4.12 0.12
N LYS A 74 23.00 -3.68 0.93
CA LYS A 74 23.78 -2.47 0.63
C LYS A 74 24.80 -2.65 -0.48
N ARG A 75 25.16 -3.89 -0.84
CA ARG A 75 26.11 -4.18 -1.94
C ARG A 75 25.59 -3.75 -3.31
N LEU A 76 24.31 -3.37 -3.39
CA LEU A 76 23.68 -2.74 -4.56
C LEU A 76 24.06 -1.27 -4.73
N SER A 77 24.69 -0.61 -3.76
CA SER A 77 25.25 0.73 -3.92
C SER A 77 26.76 0.70 -4.13
N LYS A 78 27.32 1.76 -4.71
CA LYS A 78 28.74 1.81 -5.10
C LYS A 78 29.68 1.59 -3.92
N ASP A 79 29.49 2.37 -2.86
CA ASP A 79 30.30 2.38 -1.63
C ASP A 79 29.69 1.49 -0.54
N GLU A 80 28.67 0.71 -0.90
CA GLU A 80 28.00 -0.28 -0.05
C GLU A 80 27.37 0.31 1.23
N THR A 81 26.90 1.56 1.14
CA THR A 81 26.26 2.26 2.27
C THR A 81 24.72 2.30 2.19
N GLN A 82 24.15 2.15 0.99
CA GLN A 82 22.72 2.31 0.71
C GLN A 82 22.07 1.02 0.18
N SER A 83 20.83 0.76 0.59
CA SER A 83 19.93 -0.22 -0.04
C SER A 83 18.58 0.44 -0.33
N CYS A 84 17.65 -0.26 -0.98
CA CYS A 84 16.29 0.25 -1.21
C CYS A 84 15.64 0.65 0.13
N ASN A 85 15.81 -0.19 1.16
CA ASN A 85 15.28 0.10 2.50
C ASN A 85 15.92 1.30 3.21
N THR A 86 17.04 1.85 2.71
CA THR A 86 17.59 3.09 3.31
C THR A 86 16.66 4.28 3.08
N CYS A 87 16.13 4.42 1.85
CA CYS A 87 15.22 5.51 1.49
C CYS A 87 13.74 5.10 1.61
N HIS A 88 13.45 3.80 1.47
CA HIS A 88 12.12 3.23 1.53
C HIS A 88 11.99 2.30 2.74
N ASN A 89 12.24 2.83 3.94
CA ASN A 89 12.33 2.00 5.13
C ASN A 89 10.96 1.40 5.52
N LEU A 90 10.85 0.07 5.43
CA LEU A 90 9.59 -0.63 5.72
C LEU A 90 9.14 -0.49 7.19
N ALA A 91 10.05 -0.17 8.11
CA ALA A 91 9.71 0.09 9.51
C ALA A 91 9.07 1.48 9.74
N THR A 92 9.19 2.38 8.76
CA THR A 92 8.66 3.75 8.79
C THR A 92 7.77 4.00 7.58
N TYR A 93 6.87 3.06 7.31
CA TYR A 93 5.84 3.17 6.27
C TYR A 93 6.39 3.23 4.84
N GLY A 94 7.55 2.62 4.59
CA GLY A 94 8.16 2.52 3.26
C GLY A 94 8.81 3.82 2.77
N VAL A 95 9.11 4.74 3.69
CA VAL A 95 9.76 6.04 3.41
C VAL A 95 10.81 6.34 4.48
N ASP A 96 11.69 7.30 4.21
CA ASP A 96 12.70 7.81 5.14
C ASP A 96 12.24 9.02 5.98
N ASN A 97 11.04 9.54 5.70
CA ASN A 97 10.44 10.73 6.34
C ASN A 97 11.31 12.00 6.21
N LEU A 98 12.13 12.11 5.16
CA LEU A 98 12.92 13.30 4.86
C LEU A 98 12.31 14.11 3.71
N ALA A 99 12.65 15.40 3.64
CA ALA A 99 12.23 16.25 2.51
C ALA A 99 12.79 15.72 1.17
N THR A 100 14.06 15.30 1.18
CA THR A 100 14.71 14.54 0.12
C THR A 100 15.65 13.51 0.72
N SER A 101 15.93 12.44 -0.01
CA SER A 101 16.74 11.33 0.49
C SER A 101 18.23 11.55 0.28
N LYS A 102 19.03 11.02 1.21
CA LYS A 102 20.48 11.01 1.12
C LYS A 102 20.95 9.85 0.22
N GLY A 103 21.86 10.12 -0.70
CA GLY A 103 22.50 9.13 -1.57
C GLY A 103 23.79 8.55 -0.98
N ASP A 104 24.31 7.54 -1.66
CA ASP A 104 25.54 6.81 -1.35
C ASP A 104 26.78 7.72 -1.41
N ASN A 105 26.73 8.74 -2.26
CA ASN A 105 27.76 9.79 -2.36
C ASN A 105 27.71 10.82 -1.20
N GLY A 106 26.76 10.68 -0.27
CA GLY A 106 26.54 11.58 0.86
C GLY A 106 25.72 12.84 0.57
N GLY A 107 25.43 13.13 -0.71
CA GLY A 107 24.57 14.22 -1.15
C GLY A 107 23.08 13.89 -1.00
N PHE A 108 22.23 14.86 -1.31
CA PHE A 108 20.76 14.71 -1.27
C PHE A 108 20.17 14.78 -2.68
N GLY A 109 19.13 13.99 -2.91
CA GLY A 109 18.31 14.07 -4.13
C GLY A 109 17.47 15.36 -4.18
N THR A 110 16.69 15.49 -5.26
CA THR A 110 15.86 16.67 -5.54
C THR A 110 14.37 16.47 -5.29
N ARG A 111 13.95 15.24 -4.94
CA ARG A 111 12.55 14.87 -4.72
C ARG A 111 12.44 14.04 -3.44
N ASN A 112 11.26 14.10 -2.82
CA ASN A 112 10.89 13.20 -1.74
C ASN A 112 10.71 11.77 -2.29
N SER A 113 11.16 10.78 -1.51
CA SER A 113 10.99 9.36 -1.82
C SER A 113 9.59 8.90 -1.43
N PRO A 114 8.72 8.51 -2.40
CA PRO A 114 7.39 7.99 -2.09
C PRO A 114 7.49 6.60 -1.43
N THR A 115 6.40 6.14 -0.83
CA THR A 115 6.36 4.80 -0.24
C THR A 115 6.43 3.69 -1.30
N THR A 116 7.10 2.58 -0.98
CA THR A 116 7.03 1.35 -1.78
C THR A 116 5.79 0.50 -1.46
N PHE A 117 5.05 0.82 -0.39
CA PHE A 117 3.78 0.13 -0.11
C PHE A 117 2.74 0.46 -1.18
N ASN A 118 2.06 -0.57 -1.68
CA ASN A 118 1.05 -0.52 -2.73
C ASN A 118 1.53 0.05 -4.09
N ALA A 119 2.80 0.44 -4.22
CA ALA A 119 3.34 1.08 -5.42
C ALA A 119 3.18 0.24 -6.69
N ALA A 120 3.21 -1.09 -6.55
CA ALA A 120 2.99 -2.03 -7.65
C ALA A 120 1.59 -1.99 -8.26
N LEU A 121 0.62 -1.33 -7.61
CA LEU A 121 -0.74 -1.12 -8.13
C LEU A 121 -0.87 0.19 -8.93
N HIS A 122 0.10 1.09 -8.84
CA HIS A 122 0.09 2.33 -9.63
C HIS A 122 0.25 2.01 -11.12
N ALA A 123 -0.47 2.75 -11.96
CA ALA A 123 -0.38 2.62 -13.42
C ALA A 123 1.02 2.99 -13.98
N PHE A 124 1.73 3.88 -13.27
CA PHE A 124 3.08 4.33 -13.61
C PHE A 124 3.88 4.57 -12.32
N GLN A 125 5.20 4.52 -12.40
CA GLN A 125 6.08 4.71 -11.25
C GLN A 125 6.84 6.04 -11.32
N PHE A 126 7.29 6.49 -10.15
CA PHE A 126 7.81 7.83 -9.87
C PHE A 126 6.81 8.98 -10.08
N TRP A 127 7.13 10.15 -9.53
CA TRP A 127 6.33 11.38 -9.63
C TRP A 127 6.04 11.84 -11.06
N ASP A 128 6.90 11.52 -12.02
CA ASP A 128 6.76 11.89 -13.43
C ASP A 128 6.23 10.73 -14.30
N GLY A 129 5.89 9.58 -13.70
CA GLY A 129 5.33 8.44 -14.42
C GLY A 129 6.27 7.82 -15.47
N ARG A 130 7.58 8.10 -15.41
CA ARG A 130 8.51 7.75 -16.50
C ARG A 130 8.82 6.26 -16.61
N MET A 131 8.44 5.45 -15.62
CA MET A 131 8.64 4.01 -15.64
C MET A 131 7.29 3.31 -15.58
N LYS A 132 7.14 2.22 -16.34
CA LYS A 132 5.84 1.56 -16.51
C LYS A 132 5.42 0.72 -15.28
N ASP A 133 6.38 0.10 -14.60
CA ASP A 133 6.16 -0.85 -13.51
C ASP A 133 7.31 -0.86 -12.51
N VAL A 134 7.10 -1.54 -11.38
CA VAL A 134 8.08 -1.62 -10.27
C VAL A 134 9.35 -2.36 -10.67
N GLU A 135 9.28 -3.33 -11.58
CA GLU A 135 10.47 -4.01 -12.09
C GLU A 135 11.39 -3.05 -12.86
N GLU A 136 10.83 -2.24 -13.76
CA GLU A 136 11.62 -1.23 -14.48
C GLU A 136 12.15 -0.18 -13.50
N GLN A 137 11.28 0.31 -12.60
CA GLN A 137 11.60 1.32 -11.59
C GLN A 137 12.77 0.90 -10.71
N ALA A 138 12.81 -0.34 -10.21
CA ALA A 138 13.83 -0.84 -9.29
C ALA A 138 15.27 -0.73 -9.85
N GLY A 139 15.43 -0.67 -11.18
CA GLY A 139 16.73 -0.49 -11.81
C GLY A 139 17.19 0.97 -11.94
N GLY A 140 16.30 1.95 -11.83
CA GLY A 140 16.66 3.37 -11.91
C GLY A 140 17.58 3.82 -10.76
N PRO A 141 17.18 3.60 -9.48
CA PRO A 141 17.93 4.01 -8.29
C PRO A 141 19.35 3.48 -8.23
N ILE A 142 19.54 2.23 -8.64
CA ILE A 142 20.82 1.52 -8.61
C ILE A 142 21.88 2.31 -9.38
N LEU A 143 21.56 2.76 -10.59
CA LEU A 143 22.50 3.48 -11.47
C LEU A 143 22.49 5.00 -11.25
N ASN A 144 21.54 5.53 -10.48
CA ASN A 144 21.43 6.97 -10.29
C ASN A 144 22.60 7.48 -9.42
N PRO A 145 23.43 8.43 -9.91
CA PRO A 145 24.62 8.94 -9.21
C PRO A 145 24.32 9.69 -7.90
N VAL A 146 23.08 10.13 -7.68
CA VAL A 146 22.65 10.77 -6.42
C VAL A 146 21.86 9.83 -5.50
N GLU A 147 21.68 8.55 -5.89
CA GLU A 147 21.03 7.53 -5.07
C GLU A 147 22.02 6.42 -4.71
N MET A 148 22.13 5.34 -5.50
CA MET A 148 23.01 4.20 -5.19
C MET A 148 24.33 4.20 -5.99
N ALA A 149 24.44 5.05 -7.02
CA ALA A 149 25.67 5.40 -7.73
C ALA A 149 26.49 4.25 -8.35
N ILE A 150 25.88 3.09 -8.63
CA ILE A 150 26.55 2.02 -9.39
C ILE A 150 26.91 2.57 -10.78
N PRO A 151 28.17 2.44 -11.23
CA PRO A 151 28.63 3.10 -12.45
C PRO A 151 28.03 2.51 -13.74
N ASN A 152 27.67 1.23 -13.75
CA ASN A 152 26.98 0.55 -14.85
C ASN A 152 26.50 -0.84 -14.41
N GLU A 153 25.59 -1.43 -15.20
CA GLU A 153 25.03 -2.77 -14.95
C GLU A 153 26.09 -3.86 -14.81
N LYS A 154 27.14 -3.83 -15.65
CA LYS A 154 28.20 -4.84 -15.64
C LYS A 154 28.94 -4.85 -14.30
N PHE A 155 29.23 -3.68 -13.75
CA PHE A 155 29.89 -3.56 -12.44
C PHE A 155 29.10 -4.29 -11.35
N LEU A 156 27.78 -4.06 -11.28
CA LEU A 156 26.93 -4.72 -10.29
C LEU A 156 26.82 -6.23 -10.54
N VAL A 157 26.61 -6.65 -11.80
CA VAL A 157 26.53 -8.08 -12.14
C VAL A 157 27.83 -8.81 -11.81
N ASP A 158 28.98 -8.22 -12.11
CA ASP A 158 30.30 -8.78 -11.76
C ASP A 158 30.50 -8.86 -10.24
N ARG A 159 29.97 -7.90 -9.47
CA ARG A 159 30.03 -7.92 -8.00
C ARG A 159 29.14 -9.04 -7.43
N ILE A 160 27.87 -9.07 -7.82
CA ILE A 160 26.87 -9.99 -7.29
C ILE A 160 27.19 -11.43 -7.68
N SER A 161 27.70 -11.66 -8.90
CA SER A 161 28.05 -13.00 -9.39
C SER A 161 29.21 -13.67 -8.65
N LYS A 162 30.02 -12.91 -7.92
CA LYS A 162 31.13 -13.45 -7.09
C LYS A 162 30.68 -13.95 -5.72
N ILE A 163 29.40 -13.77 -5.37
CA ILE A 163 28.88 -14.12 -4.05
C ILE A 163 28.15 -15.48 -4.16
N PRO A 164 28.64 -16.57 -3.52
CA PRO A 164 28.05 -17.90 -3.66
C PRO A 164 26.57 -17.97 -3.30
N MET A 165 26.14 -17.23 -2.27
CA MET A 165 24.73 -17.12 -1.89
C MET A 165 23.85 -16.63 -3.05
N TYR A 166 24.31 -15.63 -3.80
CA TYR A 166 23.55 -15.12 -4.93
C TYR A 166 23.52 -16.10 -6.09
N GLN A 167 24.59 -16.85 -6.35
CA GLN A 167 24.59 -17.91 -7.36
C GLN A 167 23.46 -18.92 -7.13
N GLU A 168 23.31 -19.39 -5.88
CA GLU A 168 22.24 -20.32 -5.51
C GLU A 168 20.85 -19.68 -5.60
N LEU A 169 20.67 -18.47 -5.06
CA LEU A 169 19.38 -17.79 -5.07
C LEU A 169 18.91 -17.46 -6.49
N PHE A 170 19.79 -16.98 -7.37
CA PHE A 170 19.45 -16.69 -8.77
C PHE A 170 19.15 -17.96 -9.55
N LYS A 171 19.90 -19.04 -9.33
CA LYS A 171 19.61 -20.35 -9.95
C LYS A 171 18.24 -20.88 -9.55
N ALA A 172 17.86 -20.73 -8.28
CA ALA A 172 16.53 -21.13 -7.80
C ALA A 172 15.41 -20.23 -8.35
N ALA A 173 15.64 -18.92 -8.46
CA ALA A 173 14.66 -17.95 -8.93
C ALA A 173 14.46 -17.96 -10.45
N TYR A 174 15.49 -18.34 -11.22
CA TYR A 174 15.50 -18.34 -12.69
C TYR A 174 16.10 -19.66 -13.25
N PRO A 175 15.46 -20.81 -13.01
CA PRO A 175 16.02 -22.13 -13.34
C PRO A 175 16.18 -22.38 -14.84
N ASN A 176 15.46 -21.63 -15.68
CA ASN A 176 15.48 -21.77 -17.14
C ASN A 176 16.52 -20.84 -17.81
N ASP A 177 17.16 -19.96 -17.05
CA ASP A 177 18.14 -19.02 -17.58
C ASP A 177 19.54 -19.64 -17.52
N ALA A 178 20.21 -19.75 -18.67
CA ALA A 178 21.60 -20.24 -18.72
C ALA A 178 22.58 -19.34 -17.92
N LYS A 179 22.25 -18.05 -17.77
CA LYS A 179 22.99 -17.06 -16.98
C LYS A 179 22.00 -16.25 -16.15
N PRO A 180 21.61 -16.72 -14.96
CA PRO A 180 20.50 -16.12 -14.22
C PRO A 180 20.87 -14.79 -13.54
N ILE A 181 22.16 -14.54 -13.27
CA ILE A 181 22.63 -13.28 -12.68
C ILE A 181 22.86 -12.26 -13.80
N VAL A 182 21.80 -11.53 -14.14
CA VAL A 182 21.81 -10.39 -15.07
C VAL A 182 21.02 -9.24 -14.47
N TYR A 183 21.28 -8.02 -14.93
CA TYR A 183 20.66 -6.81 -14.37
C TYR A 183 19.12 -6.87 -14.38
N LYS A 184 18.56 -7.32 -15.50
CA LYS A 184 17.11 -7.54 -15.66
C LYS A 184 16.52 -8.47 -14.60
N ASN A 185 17.25 -9.49 -14.17
CA ASN A 185 16.77 -10.43 -13.15
C ASN A 185 16.91 -9.86 -11.74
N ILE A 186 17.86 -8.96 -11.49
CA ILE A 186 17.94 -8.19 -10.24
C ILE A 186 16.69 -7.30 -10.12
N GLN A 187 16.41 -6.51 -11.16
CA GLN A 187 15.20 -5.68 -11.28
C GLN A 187 13.92 -6.48 -11.07
N ASN A 188 13.79 -7.59 -11.81
CA ASN A 188 12.61 -8.45 -11.75
C ASN A 188 12.40 -9.05 -10.36
N ALA A 189 13.46 -9.52 -9.70
CA ALA A 189 13.35 -10.09 -8.36
C ALA A 189 12.91 -9.04 -7.34
N ILE A 190 13.51 -7.83 -7.37
CA ILE A 190 13.10 -6.72 -6.48
C ILE A 190 11.62 -6.38 -6.69
N GLY A 191 11.19 -6.20 -7.95
CA GLY A 191 9.78 -5.94 -8.26
C GLY A 191 8.82 -7.05 -7.79
N HIS A 192 9.23 -8.33 -7.84
CA HIS A 192 8.44 -9.42 -7.25
C HIS A 192 8.25 -9.26 -5.74
N PHE A 193 9.28 -8.82 -5.02
CA PHE A 193 9.15 -8.53 -3.59
C PHE A 193 8.24 -7.32 -3.37
N GLU A 194 8.39 -6.24 -4.13
CA GLU A 194 7.56 -5.04 -4.01
C GLU A 194 6.07 -5.32 -4.30
N ARG A 195 5.76 -6.25 -5.20
CA ARG A 195 4.37 -6.71 -5.44
C ARG A 195 3.71 -7.39 -4.24
N THR A 196 4.49 -7.79 -3.23
CA THR A 196 3.98 -8.34 -1.96
C THR A 196 3.72 -7.27 -0.90
N LEU A 197 4.17 -6.03 -1.13
CA LEU A 197 4.09 -4.92 -0.18
C LEU A 197 2.71 -4.26 -0.19
N ILE A 198 1.66 -5.05 0.04
CA ILE A 198 0.27 -4.61 0.05
C ILE A 198 -0.21 -4.44 1.50
N THR A 199 -0.88 -3.31 1.77
CA THR A 199 -1.26 -2.91 3.13
C THR A 199 -2.75 -2.58 3.24
N PRO A 200 -3.64 -3.59 3.20
CA PRO A 200 -5.07 -3.37 3.40
C PRO A 200 -5.34 -2.77 4.79
N THR A 201 -6.42 -1.99 4.88
CA THR A 201 -6.80 -1.23 6.07
C THR A 201 -8.27 -1.49 6.43
N ARG A 202 -8.73 -0.86 7.51
CA ARG A 202 -10.17 -0.83 7.85
C ARG A 202 -11.04 -0.17 6.76
N PHE A 203 -10.46 0.67 5.89
CA PHE A 203 -11.20 1.23 4.77
C PHE A 203 -11.57 0.14 3.76
N ASP A 204 -10.66 -0.81 3.50
CA ASP A 204 -10.93 -1.98 2.67
C ASP A 204 -12.02 -2.86 3.30
N ASN A 205 -12.00 -3.06 4.62
CA ASN A 205 -13.07 -3.80 5.32
C ASN A 205 -14.43 -3.11 5.18
N PHE A 206 -14.45 -1.78 5.28
CA PHE A 206 -15.66 -0.99 5.04
C PHE A 206 -16.16 -1.16 3.62
N LEU A 207 -15.28 -1.06 2.63
CA LEU A 207 -15.62 -1.36 1.23
C LEU A 207 -16.02 -2.83 1.05
N ASN A 208 -15.61 -3.77 1.90
CA ASN A 208 -16.06 -5.17 1.83
C ASN A 208 -17.40 -5.44 2.53
N GLY A 209 -18.04 -4.42 3.11
CA GLY A 209 -19.38 -4.55 3.72
C GLY A 209 -19.41 -4.38 5.24
N ASP A 210 -18.25 -4.27 5.90
CA ASP A 210 -18.21 -4.02 7.34
C ASP A 210 -18.44 -2.54 7.64
N MET A 211 -19.71 -2.15 7.77
CA MET A 211 -20.11 -0.78 8.09
C MET A 211 -19.55 -0.29 9.44
N ALA A 212 -19.14 -1.19 10.35
CA ALA A 212 -18.57 -0.83 11.64
C ALA A 212 -17.05 -0.60 11.58
N ALA A 213 -16.39 -0.94 10.47
CA ALA A 213 -14.94 -0.80 10.31
C ALA A 213 -14.46 0.67 10.37
N LEU A 214 -15.31 1.62 9.97
CA LEU A 214 -15.03 3.05 10.12
C LEU A 214 -15.78 3.65 11.31
N THR A 215 -15.07 4.53 12.04
CA THR A 215 -15.69 5.35 13.08
C THR A 215 -16.64 6.39 12.47
N ALA A 216 -17.52 6.98 13.30
CA ALA A 216 -18.41 8.04 12.84
C ALA A 216 -17.65 9.26 12.29
N GLU A 217 -16.50 9.58 12.86
CA GLU A 217 -15.64 10.67 12.38
C GLU A 217 -15.02 10.35 11.01
N GLU A 218 -14.55 9.12 10.82
CA GLU A 218 -14.00 8.66 9.53
C GLU A 218 -15.04 8.67 8.42
N LYS A 219 -16.27 8.24 8.71
CA LYS A 219 -17.40 8.32 7.76
C LYS A 219 -17.71 9.75 7.35
N LYS A 220 -17.72 10.68 8.31
CA LYS A 220 -17.87 12.11 8.03
C LYS A 220 -16.72 12.68 7.20
N GLY A 221 -15.49 12.22 7.45
CA GLY A 221 -14.31 12.55 6.66
C GLY A 221 -14.44 12.07 5.21
N LEU A 222 -14.87 10.82 5.01
CA LEU A 222 -15.11 10.24 3.68
C LEU A 222 -16.19 11.01 2.91
N GLU A 223 -17.29 11.38 3.56
CA GLU A 223 -18.30 12.24 2.95
C GLU A 223 -17.73 13.58 2.52
N THR A 224 -16.90 14.18 3.37
CA THR A 224 -16.27 15.49 3.10
C THR A 224 -15.31 15.38 1.92
N PHE A 225 -14.50 14.32 1.87
CA PHE A 225 -13.57 14.03 0.77
C PHE A 225 -14.29 13.94 -0.58
N ASN A 226 -15.45 13.26 -0.60
CA ASN A 226 -16.30 13.18 -1.79
C ASN A 226 -16.89 14.56 -2.14
N LYS A 227 -17.56 15.22 -1.20
CA LYS A 227 -18.23 16.53 -1.40
C LYS A 227 -17.26 17.63 -1.82
N ALA A 228 -16.02 17.60 -1.36
CA ALA A 228 -14.97 18.55 -1.71
C ALA A 228 -14.38 18.31 -3.12
N GLY A 229 -14.74 17.21 -3.79
CA GLY A 229 -14.27 16.89 -5.13
C GLY A 229 -12.89 16.24 -5.19
N CYS A 230 -12.33 15.79 -4.06
CA CYS A 230 -11.01 15.14 -4.01
C CYS A 230 -10.95 13.88 -4.89
N ILE A 231 -12.10 13.22 -5.04
CA ILE A 231 -12.29 12.01 -5.86
C ILE A 231 -12.07 12.23 -7.36
N ALA A 232 -12.04 13.48 -7.82
CA ALA A 232 -11.76 13.80 -9.23
C ALA A 232 -10.34 13.36 -9.64
N CYS A 233 -9.42 13.31 -8.68
CA CYS A 233 -8.03 12.89 -8.92
C CYS A 233 -7.61 11.69 -8.06
N HIS A 234 -8.22 11.48 -6.89
CA HIS A 234 -7.88 10.40 -5.96
C HIS A 234 -9.00 9.36 -5.91
N ASN A 235 -8.88 8.34 -6.76
CA ASN A 235 -9.84 7.25 -6.92
C ASN A 235 -9.10 5.96 -7.33
N GLY A 236 -9.84 4.86 -7.46
CA GLY A 236 -9.24 3.54 -7.71
C GLY A 236 -8.95 2.74 -6.44
N PRO A 237 -8.24 1.61 -6.56
CA PRO A 237 -7.80 0.81 -5.42
C PRO A 237 -6.63 1.45 -4.65
#